data_AF-A0A834CPW5-F1
#
_entry.id   AF-A0A834CPW5-F1
#
_cell.length_a   1.000
_cell.length_b   1.000
_cell.length_c   1.000
_cell.angle_alpha   90.00
_cell.angle_beta   90.00
_cell.angle_gamma   90.00
#
_symmetry.space_group_name_H-M   'P 1'
#
loop_
_entity.id
_entity.type
_entity.pdbx_description
1 polymer ?
#
loop_
_entity_poly.entity_id
_entity_poly.type
_entity_poly.pdbx_seq_one_letter_code
_entity_poly.pdbx_strand_id
1 'polypeptide(L)'
;MTTRGGGTALTRRNYRLASDTDKPRTTGIVNEKLLSDYLHHVFPSAKPGATPATLRKPLGFQDLGAHLDRLLSEEEPAEDGRDQQVDGRVGPQPVVLDHTSGFEGLLFVDDDLLGVIGHSNFSSIRATTCVYKGKWAYEVLISSQGLMQIGWCTLNCRFNQEEGVGDTPDSYAYDGNRVRKWNVTTTNYGKSWAAGDIVSCLVDLDEGTITFCLNGQSLGTAFTNIKMGPGIAYFPAISLSFKESVAFNFGSRPLRYPLNSEI
;
A
#
# COMPACT_ATOMS: atom_id res chain seq x y z
N MET A 1 -13.78 -66.24 49.65
CA MET A 1 -13.93 -64.87 50.19
C MET A 1 -12.85 -63.99 49.58
N THR A 2 -13.03 -62.87 48.90
CA THR A 2 -14.18 -62.16 48.32
C THR A 2 -13.56 -61.25 47.24
N THR A 3 -14.00 -61.41 46.00
CA THR A 3 -13.65 -60.59 44.82
C THR A 3 -14.54 -59.34 44.72
N ARG A 4 -13.96 -58.20 44.33
CA ARG A 4 -14.61 -57.06 43.64
C ARG A 4 -13.55 -56.44 42.73
N GLY A 5 -13.68 -56.26 41.41
CA GLY A 5 -14.86 -56.16 40.56
C GLY A 5 -15.16 -54.67 40.29
N GLY A 6 -14.63 -54.13 39.19
CA GLY A 6 -14.81 -52.72 38.83
C GLY A 6 -14.34 -52.39 37.41
N GLY A 7 -14.95 -53.04 36.41
CA GLY A 7 -14.84 -52.61 35.02
C GLY A 7 -15.84 -51.48 34.75
N THR A 8 -15.37 -50.34 34.26
CA THR A 8 -16.23 -49.26 33.79
C THR A 8 -16.52 -49.44 32.30
N ALA A 9 -17.79 -49.74 32.01
CA ALA A 9 -18.31 -49.95 30.68
C ALA A 9 -18.35 -48.63 29.87
N LEU A 10 -17.81 -48.68 28.65
CA LEU A 10 -18.02 -47.65 27.63
C LEU A 10 -19.48 -47.69 27.18
N THR A 11 -20.25 -46.65 27.52
CA THR A 11 -21.63 -46.50 27.06
C THR A 11 -21.65 -46.01 25.62
N ARG A 12 -22.02 -46.92 24.70
CA ARG A 12 -22.28 -46.65 23.29
C ARG A 12 -23.57 -45.83 23.17
N ARG A 13 -23.46 -44.50 23.04
CA ARG A 13 -24.60 -43.65 22.67
C ARG A 13 -24.82 -43.73 21.17
N ASN A 14 -25.91 -44.38 20.78
CA ASN A 14 -26.46 -44.33 19.43
C ASN A 14 -27.02 -42.93 19.18
N TYR A 15 -26.44 -42.19 18.23
CA TYR A 15 -27.05 -40.98 17.70
C TYR A 15 -28.05 -41.37 16.60
N ARG A 16 -29.34 -41.27 16.91
CA ARG A 16 -30.42 -41.28 15.92
C ARG A 16 -30.46 -39.90 15.25
N LEU A 17 -30.38 -39.84 13.92
CA LEU A 17 -30.72 -38.66 13.14
C LEU A 17 -32.22 -38.39 13.31
N ALA A 18 -32.57 -37.35 14.06
CA ALA A 18 -33.91 -36.78 14.05
C ALA A 18 -33.94 -35.71 12.95
N SER A 19 -34.82 -35.90 11.97
CA SER A 19 -35.20 -34.90 10.99
C SER A 19 -36.20 -33.95 11.64
N ASP A 20 -35.74 -32.79 12.10
CA ASP A 20 -36.60 -31.65 12.40
C ASP A 20 -36.11 -30.44 11.61
N THR A 21 -37.00 -29.93 10.77
CA THR A 21 -36.85 -28.72 9.98
C THR A 21 -36.88 -27.50 10.90
N ASP A 22 -35.70 -27.04 11.32
CA ASP A 22 -35.54 -25.76 12.02
C ASP A 22 -34.84 -24.73 11.12
N LYS A 23 -35.49 -23.56 11.01
CA LYS A 23 -35.09 -22.42 10.18
C LYS A 23 -33.72 -21.88 10.58
N PRO A 24 -32.91 -21.34 9.65
CA PRO A 24 -31.60 -20.81 9.97
C PRO A 24 -31.71 -19.63 10.94
N ARG A 25 -31.08 -19.75 12.11
CA ARG A 25 -30.83 -18.65 13.04
C ARG A 25 -29.71 -17.78 12.47
N THR A 26 -30.07 -16.65 11.87
CA THR A 26 -29.16 -15.58 11.47
C THR A 26 -28.56 -14.91 12.71
N THR A 27 -27.30 -15.19 13.03
CA THR A 27 -26.51 -14.38 13.97
C THR A 27 -25.83 -13.25 13.21
N GLY A 28 -26.38 -12.04 13.34
CA GLY A 28 -25.81 -10.83 12.75
C GLY A 28 -26.88 -9.77 12.53
N ILE A 29 -27.36 -9.15 13.62
CA ILE A 29 -28.24 -7.99 13.49
C ILE A 29 -27.34 -6.80 13.19
N VAL A 30 -27.05 -6.58 11.90
CA VAL A 30 -26.65 -5.25 11.44
C VAL A 30 -27.90 -4.39 11.56
N ASN A 31 -27.85 -3.38 12.43
CA ASN A 31 -28.93 -2.41 12.55
C ASN A 31 -29.08 -1.68 11.22
N GLU A 32 -30.19 -1.92 10.50
CA GLU A 32 -30.43 -1.36 9.17
C GLU A 32 -30.33 0.17 9.14
N LYS A 33 -30.65 0.82 10.26
CA LYS A 33 -30.51 2.26 10.41
C LYS A 33 -29.03 2.68 10.42
N LEU A 34 -28.18 1.89 11.08
CA LEU A 34 -26.74 2.13 11.17
C LEU A 34 -26.04 1.85 9.82
N LEU A 35 -26.50 0.84 9.08
CA LEU A 35 -26.04 0.57 7.72
C LEU A 35 -26.46 1.68 6.75
N SER A 36 -27.71 2.16 6.86
CA SER A 36 -28.22 3.28 6.08
C SER A 36 -27.44 4.57 6.37
N ASP A 37 -27.16 4.86 7.65
CA ASP A 37 -26.39 6.03 8.06
C ASP A 37 -24.92 5.94 7.57
N TYR A 38 -24.32 4.74 7.60
CA TYR A 38 -22.99 4.51 7.04
C TYR A 38 -22.96 4.69 5.52
N LEU A 39 -23.95 4.16 4.79
CA LEU A 39 -24.05 4.33 3.34
C LEU A 39 -24.27 5.79 2.94
N HIS A 40 -25.04 6.57 3.72
CA HIS A 40 -25.19 8.01 3.50
C HIS A 40 -23.94 8.83 3.82
N HIS A 41 -23.07 8.32 4.70
CA HIS A 41 -21.77 8.93 4.99
C HIS A 41 -20.74 8.65 3.88
N VAL A 42 -20.74 7.44 3.33
CA VAL A 42 -19.82 7.01 2.25
C VAL A 42 -20.25 7.57 0.90
N PHE A 43 -21.56 7.68 0.66
CA PHE A 43 -22.14 8.29 -0.55
C PHE A 43 -23.05 9.47 -0.15
N PRO A 44 -22.49 10.69 0.02
CA PRO A 44 -23.30 11.85 0.32
C PRO A 44 -24.28 12.11 -0.82
N SER A 45 -25.58 11.97 -0.56
CA SER A 45 -26.61 12.37 -1.53
C SER A 45 -26.54 13.89 -1.69
N ALA A 46 -26.23 14.34 -2.90
CA ALA A 46 -26.16 15.76 -3.22
C ALA A 46 -27.55 16.41 -3.02
N LYS A 47 -27.63 17.41 -2.14
CA LYS A 47 -28.81 18.29 -2.09
C LYS A 47 -28.85 19.21 -3.33
N PRO A 48 -30.04 19.48 -3.88
CA PRO A 48 -30.19 20.21 -5.13
C PRO A 48 -29.92 21.69 -4.90
N GLY A 49 -28.87 22.23 -5.52
CA GLY A 49 -28.57 23.66 -5.37
C GLY A 49 -27.29 24.20 -6.01
N ALA A 50 -26.55 23.44 -6.81
CA ALA A 50 -25.40 23.98 -7.54
C ALA A 50 -25.21 23.33 -8.91
N THR A 51 -25.23 24.15 -9.95
CA THR A 51 -24.73 23.88 -11.31
C THR A 51 -23.82 25.07 -11.66
N PRO A 52 -22.71 24.91 -12.43
CA PRO A 52 -22.75 24.22 -13.72
C PRO A 52 -21.49 23.41 -14.10
N ALA A 53 -21.68 22.14 -14.41
CA ALA A 53 -21.01 21.51 -15.54
C ALA A 53 -22.11 21.00 -16.46
N THR A 54 -22.03 21.40 -17.72
CA THR A 54 -23.04 21.24 -18.75
C THR A 54 -23.51 19.79 -18.93
N LEU A 55 -24.84 19.60 -18.84
CA LEU A 55 -25.65 18.58 -19.54
C LEU A 55 -24.96 17.22 -19.78
N ARG A 56 -24.76 16.44 -18.72
CA ARG A 56 -24.74 14.98 -18.86
C ARG A 56 -26.06 14.45 -18.33
N LYS A 57 -26.89 13.89 -19.22
CA LYS A 57 -28.06 13.10 -18.81
C LYS A 57 -27.58 12.10 -17.74
N PRO A 58 -28.26 11.97 -16.59
CA PRO A 58 -27.93 10.93 -15.63
C PRO A 58 -28.01 9.58 -16.33
N LEU A 59 -26.94 8.79 -16.28
CA LEU A 59 -26.94 7.47 -16.90
C LEU A 59 -27.84 6.54 -16.08
N GLY A 60 -29.06 6.35 -16.55
CA GLY A 60 -30.01 5.41 -15.96
C GLY A 60 -29.80 4.00 -16.51
N PHE A 61 -30.28 2.99 -15.79
CA PHE A 61 -30.20 1.58 -16.22
C PHE A 61 -30.87 1.33 -17.58
N GLN A 62 -31.87 2.15 -17.93
CA GLN A 62 -32.57 2.10 -19.22
C GLN A 62 -31.72 2.63 -20.38
N ASP A 63 -30.79 3.55 -20.11
CA ASP A 63 -29.92 4.18 -21.11
C ASP A 63 -28.51 3.54 -21.13
N LEU A 64 -28.26 2.57 -20.23
CA LEU A 64 -26.96 1.92 -20.06
C LEU A 64 -26.53 1.14 -21.31
N GLY A 65 -27.45 0.44 -21.97
CA GLY A 65 -27.16 -0.33 -23.18
C GLY A 65 -26.59 0.55 -24.31
N ALA A 66 -27.31 1.63 -24.65
CA ALA A 66 -26.87 2.57 -25.69
C ALA A 66 -25.56 3.30 -25.32
N HIS A 67 -25.32 3.51 -24.03
CA HIS A 67 -24.06 4.11 -23.57
C HIS A 67 -22.88 3.15 -23.66
N LEU A 68 -23.08 1.87 -23.32
CA LEU A 68 -22.09 0.82 -23.49
C LEU A 68 -21.77 0.61 -24.97
N ASP A 69 -22.78 0.55 -25.83
CA ASP A 69 -22.58 0.44 -27.28
C ASP A 69 -21.77 1.62 -27.82
N ARG A 70 -22.03 2.84 -27.33
CA ARG A 70 -21.24 4.03 -27.69
C ARG A 70 -19.77 3.91 -27.27
N LEU A 71 -19.52 3.51 -26.02
CA LEU A 71 -18.16 3.33 -25.50
C LEU A 71 -17.39 2.23 -26.24
N LEU A 72 -18.07 1.15 -26.62
CA LEU A 72 -17.47 0.02 -27.34
C LEU A 72 -17.35 0.27 -28.85
N SER A 73 -18.03 1.30 -29.39
CA SER A 73 -17.99 1.69 -30.80
C SER A 73 -16.96 2.78 -31.11
N GLU A 74 -16.43 3.47 -30.10
CA GLU A 74 -15.29 4.35 -30.28
C GLU A 74 -14.07 3.43 -30.50
N GLU A 75 -13.68 3.25 -31.77
CA GLU A 75 -12.37 2.68 -32.11
C GLU A 75 -11.33 3.42 -31.28
N GLU A 76 -10.65 2.70 -30.38
CA GLU A 76 -9.55 3.17 -29.54
C GLU A 76 -8.73 4.21 -30.32
N PRO A 77 -8.88 5.52 -30.04
CA PRO A 77 -7.97 6.48 -30.63
C PRO A 77 -6.62 6.12 -30.04
N ALA A 78 -5.69 5.68 -30.90
CA ALA A 78 -4.31 5.39 -30.54
C ALA A 78 -3.86 6.43 -29.51
N GLU A 79 -3.50 5.96 -28.31
CA GLU A 79 -3.09 6.81 -27.20
C GLU A 79 -1.84 7.60 -27.61
N ASP A 80 -2.03 8.70 -28.33
CA ASP A 80 -1.10 9.82 -28.40
C ASP A 80 -1.37 10.70 -27.16
N GLY A 81 -1.40 10.02 -26.00
CA GLY A 81 -1.37 10.63 -24.69
C GLY A 81 0.04 11.09 -24.46
N ARG A 82 0.36 12.31 -24.92
CA ARG A 82 1.55 13.03 -24.47
C ARG A 82 1.55 13.00 -22.95
N ASP A 83 2.32 12.07 -22.37
CA ASP A 83 2.74 12.09 -20.98
C ASP A 83 3.07 13.55 -20.67
N GLN A 84 2.27 14.19 -19.82
CA GLN A 84 2.72 15.45 -19.21
C GLN A 84 3.94 15.06 -18.39
N GLN A 85 5.10 15.16 -19.02
CA GLN A 85 6.37 14.80 -18.44
C GLN A 85 6.61 15.81 -17.32
N VAL A 86 6.24 15.41 -16.11
CA VAL A 86 6.49 16.20 -14.90
C VAL A 86 8.01 16.27 -14.78
N ASP A 87 8.55 17.50 -14.83
CA ASP A 87 10.00 17.70 -14.73
C ASP A 87 10.54 17.03 -13.45
N GLY A 88 11.67 16.36 -13.55
CA GLY A 88 12.31 15.69 -12.42
C GLY A 88 11.88 14.25 -12.15
N ARG A 89 11.02 13.62 -12.97
CA ARG A 89 10.75 12.16 -12.92
C ARG A 89 10.99 11.44 -14.24
N VAL A 90 11.30 10.15 -14.15
CA VAL A 90 11.40 9.24 -15.30
C VAL A 90 10.70 7.93 -14.98
N GLY A 91 9.81 7.49 -15.86
CA GLY A 91 9.05 6.25 -15.72
C GLY A 91 7.56 6.43 -16.04
N PRO A 92 6.80 5.33 -16.13
CA PRO A 92 5.44 5.32 -16.62
C PRO A 92 4.44 5.98 -15.64
N GLN A 93 3.31 6.43 -16.18
CA GLN A 93 2.08 6.64 -15.41
C GLN A 93 1.08 5.51 -15.76
N PRO A 94 0.48 4.83 -14.76
CA PRO A 94 0.64 5.00 -13.33
C PRO A 94 1.98 4.47 -12.78
N VAL A 95 2.40 4.98 -11.62
CA VAL A 95 3.53 4.43 -10.85
C VAL A 95 3.06 3.21 -10.08
N VAL A 96 3.80 2.11 -10.18
CA VAL A 96 3.52 0.83 -9.53
C VAL A 96 4.82 0.16 -9.07
N LEU A 97 4.73 -0.96 -8.35
CA LEU A 97 5.88 -1.80 -8.01
C LEU A 97 6.38 -2.58 -9.23
N ASP A 98 7.69 -2.54 -9.48
CA ASP A 98 8.33 -3.26 -10.59
C ASP A 98 8.61 -4.72 -10.21
N HIS A 99 7.58 -5.56 -10.37
CA HIS A 99 7.64 -7.00 -10.16
C HIS A 99 8.28 -7.77 -11.34
N THR A 100 8.86 -7.08 -12.33
CA THR A 100 9.46 -7.72 -13.52
C THR A 100 10.97 -7.73 -13.47
N SER A 101 11.59 -6.62 -13.05
CA SER A 101 13.04 -6.46 -13.05
C SER A 101 13.57 -5.68 -11.83
N GLY A 102 12.68 -5.09 -11.05
CA GLY A 102 13.00 -4.19 -9.95
C GLY A 102 12.97 -4.85 -8.58
N PHE A 103 13.08 -6.18 -8.51
CA PHE A 103 12.92 -6.91 -7.26
C PHE A 103 13.93 -8.05 -7.09
N GLU A 104 14.03 -8.53 -5.86
CA GLU A 104 14.83 -9.69 -5.46
C GLU A 104 14.13 -10.44 -4.32
N GLY A 105 14.31 -11.76 -4.29
CA GLY A 105 13.59 -12.65 -3.36
C GLY A 105 12.17 -12.98 -3.82
N LEU A 106 11.48 -13.79 -3.01
CA LEU A 106 10.09 -14.18 -3.27
C LEU A 106 9.13 -13.15 -2.66
N LEU A 107 8.31 -12.54 -3.52
CA LEU A 107 7.29 -11.57 -3.18
C LEU A 107 5.94 -12.03 -3.71
N PHE A 108 4.87 -11.70 -2.98
CA PHE A 108 3.52 -11.68 -3.53
C PHE A 108 3.12 -10.22 -3.71
N VAL A 109 2.80 -9.84 -4.94
CA VAL A 109 2.39 -8.48 -5.30
C VAL A 109 0.92 -8.55 -5.72
N ASP A 110 0.12 -7.60 -5.23
CA ASP A 110 -1.31 -7.53 -5.55
C ASP A 110 -1.55 -7.23 -7.03
N ASP A 111 -2.75 -7.53 -7.56
CA ASP A 111 -3.10 -7.33 -8.97
C ASP A 111 -2.98 -5.87 -9.44
N ASP A 112 -3.19 -4.90 -8.52
CA ASP A 112 -3.03 -3.48 -8.79
C ASP A 112 -1.56 -3.00 -8.71
N LEU A 113 -0.64 -3.91 -8.36
CA LEU A 113 0.79 -3.68 -8.21
C LEU A 113 1.15 -2.60 -7.17
N LEU A 114 0.28 -2.36 -6.20
CA LEU A 114 0.50 -1.42 -5.10
C LEU A 114 0.67 -2.11 -3.74
N GLY A 115 0.11 -3.30 -3.55
CA GLY A 115 0.33 -4.12 -2.35
C GLY A 115 1.46 -5.13 -2.55
N VAL A 116 2.21 -5.40 -1.47
CA VAL A 116 3.28 -6.40 -1.49
C VAL A 116 3.46 -7.10 -0.15
N ILE A 117 3.75 -8.41 -0.21
CA ILE A 117 4.06 -9.28 0.93
C ILE A 117 5.41 -9.97 0.70
N GLY A 118 6.30 -9.88 1.69
CA GLY A 118 7.57 -10.59 1.72
C GLY A 118 7.41 -12.08 1.98
N HIS A 119 8.08 -12.94 1.22
CA HIS A 119 8.04 -14.39 1.41
C HIS A 119 9.43 -15.06 1.39
N SER A 120 10.49 -14.25 1.56
CA SER A 120 11.86 -14.68 1.84
C SER A 120 12.37 -14.05 3.14
N ASN A 121 13.62 -14.33 3.53
CA ASN A 121 14.25 -13.69 4.69
C ASN A 121 14.23 -12.16 4.56
N PHE A 122 14.67 -11.66 3.41
CA PHE A 122 14.59 -10.26 3.04
C PHE A 122 14.29 -10.16 1.55
N SER A 123 13.12 -9.64 1.21
CA SER A 123 12.64 -9.50 -0.17
C SER A 123 12.57 -8.00 -0.49
N SER A 124 13.14 -7.58 -1.60
CA SER A 124 13.27 -6.16 -1.94
C SER A 124 12.59 -5.85 -3.25
N ILE A 125 11.91 -4.70 -3.34
CA ILE A 125 11.27 -4.24 -4.58
C ILE A 125 11.31 -2.72 -4.65
N ARG A 126 11.46 -2.18 -5.86
CA ARG A 126 11.36 -0.75 -6.16
C ARG A 126 10.20 -0.45 -7.11
N ALA A 127 9.80 0.82 -7.17
CA ALA A 127 8.78 1.28 -8.11
C ALA A 127 9.31 1.36 -9.55
N THR A 128 8.39 1.48 -10.51
CA THR A 128 8.69 1.63 -11.95
C THR A 128 9.19 3.02 -12.34
N THR A 129 9.03 4.01 -11.45
CA THR A 129 9.38 5.42 -11.70
C THR A 129 10.42 5.90 -10.69
N CYS A 130 11.41 6.66 -11.17
CA CYS A 130 12.35 7.39 -10.33
C CYS A 130 12.23 8.90 -10.47
N VAL A 131 12.84 9.60 -9.52
CA VAL A 131 12.91 11.06 -9.43
C VAL A 131 14.37 11.51 -9.33
N TYR A 132 14.71 12.62 -9.98
CA TYR A 132 16.09 13.12 -10.07
C TYR A 132 16.23 14.63 -9.83
N LYS A 133 15.12 15.35 -9.65
CA LYS A 133 15.09 16.79 -9.36
C LYS A 133 13.78 17.17 -8.66
N GLY A 134 13.78 18.19 -7.81
CA GLY A 134 12.57 18.69 -7.14
C GLY A 134 12.22 17.91 -5.88
N LYS A 135 11.01 18.14 -5.37
CA LYS A 135 10.52 17.58 -4.11
C LYS A 135 9.42 16.56 -4.37
N TRP A 136 9.57 15.36 -3.80
CA TRP A 136 8.68 14.24 -4.06
C TRP A 136 8.30 13.52 -2.78
N ALA A 137 7.09 12.97 -2.77
CA ALA A 137 6.60 12.16 -1.67
C ALA A 137 5.75 11.00 -2.19
N TYR A 138 5.77 9.90 -1.44
CA TYR A 138 4.80 8.82 -1.55
C TYR A 138 4.41 8.36 -0.15
N GLU A 139 3.31 7.62 -0.04
CA GLU A 139 2.84 7.04 1.22
C GLU A 139 2.86 5.52 1.18
N VAL A 140 3.06 4.93 2.36
CA VAL A 140 3.01 3.48 2.57
C VAL A 140 2.11 3.20 3.76
N LEU A 141 1.02 2.46 3.52
CA LEU A 141 0.18 1.89 4.56
C LEU A 141 0.86 0.63 5.10
N ILE A 142 1.13 0.64 6.40
CA ILE A 142 1.71 -0.49 7.12
C ILE A 142 0.61 -1.54 7.35
N SER A 143 0.73 -2.73 6.78
CA SER A 143 -0.27 -3.80 6.95
C SER A 143 0.12 -4.80 8.04
N SER A 144 1.40 -4.89 8.38
CA SER A 144 1.94 -5.71 9.48
C SER A 144 3.07 -5.01 10.23
N GLN A 145 3.35 -5.45 11.46
CA GLN A 145 4.28 -4.77 12.37
C GLN A 145 5.57 -5.58 12.60
N GLY A 146 6.31 -5.87 11.53
CA GLY A 146 7.60 -6.55 11.63
C GLY A 146 8.73 -5.84 10.87
N LEU A 147 9.76 -6.60 10.52
CA LEU A 147 11.02 -6.06 10.01
C LEU A 147 10.88 -5.62 8.56
N MET A 148 10.86 -4.31 8.37
CA MET A 148 10.77 -3.68 7.06
C MET A 148 11.67 -2.45 7.02
N GLN A 149 12.18 -2.13 5.85
CA GLN A 149 12.97 -0.94 5.58
C GLN A 149 12.34 -0.22 4.38
N ILE A 150 11.73 0.93 4.63
CA ILE A 150 10.98 1.72 3.64
C ILE A 150 11.79 2.95 3.27
N GLY A 151 11.98 3.23 1.98
CA GLY A 151 12.61 4.48 1.57
C GLY A 151 13.01 4.54 0.10
N TRP A 152 14.19 5.08 -0.17
CA TRP A 152 14.63 5.43 -1.51
C TRP A 152 15.88 4.66 -1.89
N CYS A 153 15.96 4.17 -3.14
CA CYS A 153 17.17 3.57 -3.67
C CYS A 153 17.50 4.11 -5.06
N THR A 154 18.77 4.15 -5.44
CA THR A 154 19.16 4.43 -6.82
C THR A 154 19.17 3.16 -7.66
N LEU A 155 19.35 3.29 -8.98
CA LEU A 155 19.51 2.14 -9.87
C LEU A 155 20.75 1.28 -9.53
N ASN A 156 21.76 1.87 -8.87
CA ASN A 156 22.98 1.15 -8.47
C ASN A 156 22.78 0.32 -7.20
N CYS A 157 21.67 0.50 -6.48
CA CYS A 157 21.33 -0.35 -5.36
C CYS A 157 21.01 -1.76 -5.88
N ARG A 158 21.89 -2.70 -5.58
CA ARG A 158 21.72 -4.11 -5.92
C ARG A 158 21.07 -4.81 -4.75
N PHE A 159 19.93 -5.42 -5.00
CA PHE A 159 19.28 -6.26 -4.00
C PHE A 159 19.87 -7.67 -4.04
N ASN A 160 19.97 -8.28 -2.87
CA ASN A 160 20.17 -9.71 -2.67
C ASN A 160 19.31 -10.15 -1.47
N GLN A 161 19.39 -11.43 -1.09
CA GLN A 161 18.57 -11.96 0.02
C GLN A 161 19.02 -11.49 1.42
N GLU A 162 20.17 -10.82 1.51
CA GLU A 162 20.77 -10.33 2.76
C GLU A 162 20.81 -8.79 2.82
N GLU A 163 20.98 -8.13 1.67
CA GLU A 163 21.10 -6.68 1.55
C GLU A 163 19.97 -6.11 0.68
N GLY A 164 19.25 -5.15 1.26
CA GLY A 164 18.15 -4.45 0.63
C GLY A 164 18.26 -2.92 0.72
N VAL A 165 17.11 -2.28 0.81
CA VAL A 165 16.98 -0.82 0.88
C VAL A 165 17.48 -0.34 2.24
N GLY A 166 18.52 0.47 2.24
CA GLY A 166 19.17 0.99 3.45
C GLY A 166 20.45 0.24 3.84
N ASP A 167 20.73 -0.91 3.23
CA ASP A 167 21.96 -1.67 3.49
C ASP A 167 23.10 -1.27 2.56
N THR A 168 22.81 -0.53 1.48
CA THR A 168 23.80 -0.08 0.49
C THR A 168 24.04 1.43 0.55
N PRO A 169 25.22 1.93 0.08
CA PRO A 169 25.48 3.38 -0.03
C PRO A 169 24.50 4.10 -0.97
N ASP A 170 23.90 3.36 -1.89
CA ASP A 170 22.97 3.84 -2.92
C ASP A 170 21.50 3.75 -2.47
N SER A 171 21.24 3.64 -1.16
CA SER A 171 19.89 3.50 -0.61
C SER A 171 19.74 4.07 0.80
N TYR A 172 18.56 4.56 1.13
CA TYR A 172 18.23 5.21 2.40
C TYR A 172 16.87 4.71 2.88
N ALA A 173 16.78 4.22 4.11
CA ALA A 173 15.54 3.65 4.62
C ALA A 173 15.22 4.02 6.07
N TYR A 174 13.94 3.86 6.40
CA TYR A 174 13.39 3.90 7.74
C TYR A 174 12.80 2.54 8.12
N ASP A 175 13.15 2.05 9.30
CA ASP A 175 12.66 0.83 9.94
C ASP A 175 11.95 1.23 11.24
N GLY A 176 10.62 1.36 11.20
CA GLY A 176 9.81 1.72 12.34
C GLY A 176 9.58 0.56 13.33
N ASN A 177 9.92 -0.68 12.97
CA ASN A 177 9.91 -1.77 13.95
C ASN A 177 11.11 -1.67 14.88
N ARG A 178 12.28 -1.33 14.34
CA ARG A 178 13.51 -1.12 15.12
C ARG A 178 13.74 0.34 15.53
N VAL A 179 12.91 1.26 15.06
CA VAL A 179 12.99 2.72 15.33
C VAL A 179 14.35 3.28 14.90
N ARG A 180 14.69 3.01 13.64
CA ARG A 180 16.02 3.26 13.07
C ARG A 180 15.95 3.77 11.66
N LYS A 181 16.97 4.54 11.27
CA LYS A 181 17.28 4.85 9.87
C LYS A 181 18.50 4.06 9.41
N TRP A 182 18.54 3.72 8.13
CA TRP A 182 19.52 2.82 7.52
C TRP A 182 20.12 3.43 6.25
N ASN A 183 21.45 3.46 6.19
CA ASN A 183 22.26 3.70 4.99
C ASN A 183 23.63 3.09 5.22
N VAL A 184 23.84 1.84 4.81
CA VAL A 184 24.99 0.94 5.15
C VAL A 184 25.06 0.59 6.64
N THR A 185 24.94 1.59 7.50
CA THR A 185 24.90 1.46 8.95
C THR A 185 23.58 2.01 9.48
N THR A 186 23.25 1.64 10.72
CA THR A 186 21.99 2.04 11.35
C THR A 186 22.18 2.97 12.54
N THR A 187 21.29 3.94 12.67
CA THR A 187 21.23 4.87 13.81
C THR A 187 19.79 5.06 14.29
N ASN A 188 19.60 5.40 15.57
CA ASN A 188 18.28 5.63 16.15
C ASN A 188 17.58 6.80 15.44
N TYR A 189 16.33 6.60 15.05
CA TYR A 189 15.54 7.61 14.35
C TYR A 189 14.05 7.25 14.36
N GLY A 190 13.18 8.26 14.47
CA GLY A 190 11.75 8.09 14.31
C GLY A 190 11.03 7.52 15.53
N LYS A 191 9.90 6.84 15.28
CA LYS A 191 9.01 6.28 16.30
C LYS A 191 8.69 4.82 15.94
N SER A 192 8.01 4.09 16.82
CA SER A 192 7.51 2.76 16.42
C SER A 192 6.28 2.91 15.53
N TRP A 193 6.17 2.09 14.48
CA TRP A 193 4.93 1.95 13.70
C TRP A 193 4.06 0.80 14.23
N ALA A 194 2.80 0.79 13.81
CA ALA A 194 1.85 -0.31 13.96
C ALA A 194 1.10 -0.56 12.64
N ALA A 195 0.46 -1.73 12.53
CA ALA A 195 -0.46 -1.98 11.43
C ALA A 195 -1.59 -0.93 11.41
N GLY A 196 -1.86 -0.37 10.24
CA GLY A 196 -2.78 0.75 10.03
C GLY A 196 -2.11 2.13 10.00
N ASP A 197 -0.86 2.25 10.43
CA ASP A 197 -0.11 3.50 10.29
C ASP A 197 0.26 3.78 8.83
N ILE A 198 0.44 5.05 8.52
CA ILE A 198 0.93 5.51 7.21
C ILE A 198 2.27 6.21 7.39
N VAL A 199 3.26 5.74 6.64
CA VAL A 199 4.56 6.37 6.52
C VAL A 199 4.59 7.20 5.24
N SER A 200 4.78 8.52 5.35
CA SER A 200 5.11 9.37 4.20
C SER A 200 6.62 9.42 4.04
N CYS A 201 7.11 9.14 2.84
CA CYS A 201 8.53 9.15 2.51
C CYS A 201 8.81 10.35 1.60
N LEU A 202 9.56 11.32 2.09
CA LEU A 202 9.84 12.58 1.41
C LEU A 202 11.29 12.60 0.94
N VAL A 203 11.52 13.06 -0.28
CA VAL A 203 12.84 13.41 -0.79
C VAL A 203 12.81 14.83 -1.34
N ASP A 204 13.75 15.65 -0.90
CA ASP A 204 14.03 16.98 -1.43
C ASP A 204 15.35 16.90 -2.19
N LEU A 205 15.27 16.84 -3.52
CA LEU A 205 16.45 16.74 -4.40
C LEU A 205 17.04 18.12 -4.73
N ASP A 206 16.40 19.21 -4.27
CA ASP A 206 16.95 20.55 -4.38
C ASP A 206 17.91 20.82 -3.20
N GLU A 207 17.56 20.32 -2.00
CA GLU A 207 18.38 20.42 -0.79
C GLU A 207 19.19 19.16 -0.46
N GLY A 208 18.94 18.05 -1.17
CA GLY A 208 19.60 16.77 -0.92
C GLY A 208 19.25 16.16 0.42
N THR A 209 17.96 16.17 0.79
CA THR A 209 17.48 15.64 2.08
C THR A 209 16.40 14.58 1.91
N ILE A 210 16.31 13.68 2.90
CA ILE A 210 15.22 12.71 3.03
C ILE A 210 14.61 12.84 4.41
N THR A 211 13.28 12.88 4.46
CA THR A 211 12.50 12.99 5.69
C THR A 211 11.38 11.95 5.68
N PHE A 212 11.08 11.38 6.84
CA PHE A 212 9.93 10.49 7.00
C PHE A 212 8.90 11.12 7.93
N CYS A 213 7.62 10.88 7.65
CA CYS A 213 6.53 11.23 8.52
C CYS A 213 5.78 9.96 8.94
N LEU A 214 5.28 9.93 10.17
CA LEU A 214 4.37 8.88 10.64
C LEU A 214 3.03 9.52 10.94
N ASN A 215 1.99 9.10 10.22
CA ASN A 215 0.62 9.64 10.32
C ASN A 215 0.59 11.18 10.21
N GLY A 216 1.32 11.72 9.23
CA GLY A 216 1.44 13.16 8.97
C GLY A 216 2.37 13.93 9.92
N GLN A 217 2.89 13.29 10.98
CA GLN A 217 3.87 13.93 11.87
C GLN A 217 5.30 13.69 11.37
N SER A 218 6.03 14.76 11.08
CA SER A 218 7.45 14.67 10.74
C SER A 218 8.24 14.00 11.87
N LEU A 219 9.12 13.08 11.50
CA LEU A 219 10.07 12.41 12.39
C LEU A 219 11.43 13.15 12.44
N GLY A 220 11.51 14.34 11.82
CA GLY A 220 12.74 15.10 11.60
C GLY A 220 13.51 14.61 10.37
N THR A 221 14.47 15.40 9.91
CA THR A 221 15.30 15.03 8.74
C THR A 221 16.11 13.76 9.03
N ALA A 222 15.91 12.73 8.20
CA ALA A 222 16.62 11.46 8.34
C ALA A 222 18.02 11.54 7.75
N PHE A 223 18.14 12.10 6.55
CA PHE A 223 19.39 12.16 5.80
C PHE A 223 19.57 13.55 5.18
N THR A 224 20.82 14.01 5.16
CA THR A 224 21.26 15.24 4.49
C THR A 224 22.45 14.91 3.61
N ASN A 225 22.71 15.76 2.60
CA ASN A 225 23.78 15.55 1.63
C ASN A 225 23.70 14.17 0.95
N ILE A 226 22.48 13.75 0.59
CA ILE A 226 22.30 12.50 -0.16
C ILE A 226 23.04 12.59 -1.51
N LYS A 227 23.44 11.43 -2.05
CA LYS A 227 24.16 11.38 -3.33
C LYS A 227 23.29 11.99 -4.44
N MET A 228 23.82 12.95 -5.18
CA MET A 228 23.15 13.61 -6.31
C MET A 228 24.15 13.87 -7.43
N GLY A 229 23.64 14.07 -8.65
CA GLY A 229 24.47 14.36 -9.83
C GLY A 229 24.06 13.54 -11.06
N PRO A 230 24.79 13.68 -12.17
CA PRO A 230 24.50 12.96 -13.41
C PRO A 230 24.41 11.45 -13.19
N GLY A 231 23.35 10.83 -13.70
CA GLY A 231 23.11 9.39 -13.57
C GLY A 231 22.53 8.95 -12.22
N ILE A 232 22.21 9.88 -11.31
CA ILE A 232 21.58 9.57 -10.03
C ILE A 232 20.11 9.95 -10.06
N ALA A 233 19.26 8.94 -9.82
CA ALA A 233 17.83 9.09 -9.64
C ALA A 233 17.38 8.10 -8.57
N TYR A 234 16.33 8.46 -7.83
CA TYR A 234 15.83 7.70 -6.69
C TYR A 234 14.46 7.09 -6.99
N PHE A 235 14.32 5.80 -6.72
CA PHE A 235 13.08 5.05 -6.78
C PHE A 235 12.54 4.89 -5.35
N PRO A 236 11.23 5.04 -5.13
CA PRO A 236 10.56 4.45 -3.99
C PRO A 236 10.87 2.95 -3.92
N ALA A 237 11.25 2.46 -2.75
CA ALA A 237 11.63 1.08 -2.58
C ALA A 237 11.36 0.60 -1.15
N ILE A 238 11.28 -0.71 -1.00
CA ILE A 238 11.12 -1.37 0.29
C ILE A 238 11.87 -2.70 0.31
N SER A 239 12.32 -3.06 1.50
CA SER A 239 12.69 -4.42 1.84
C SER A 239 11.87 -4.95 3.01
N LEU A 240 11.41 -6.19 2.88
CA LEU A 240 10.42 -6.83 3.76
C LEU A 240 10.93 -8.18 4.24
N SER A 241 10.80 -8.46 5.53
CA SER A 241 10.98 -9.82 6.03
C SER A 241 9.79 -10.73 5.73
N PHE A 242 9.97 -12.03 5.96
CA PHE A 242 8.94 -13.04 5.78
C PHE A 242 7.61 -12.67 6.45
N LYS A 243 6.52 -12.71 5.67
CA LYS A 243 5.13 -12.35 6.01
C LYS A 243 4.86 -10.87 6.28
N GLU A 244 5.85 -10.00 6.14
CA GLU A 244 5.61 -8.57 6.28
C GLU A 244 4.98 -7.99 5.03
N SER A 245 4.07 -7.03 5.21
CA SER A 245 3.17 -6.56 4.17
C SER A 245 2.88 -5.07 4.30
N VAL A 246 2.76 -4.43 3.13
CA VAL A 246 2.40 -3.00 3.01
C VAL A 246 1.58 -2.76 1.74
N ALA A 247 0.95 -1.59 1.66
CA ALA A 247 0.39 -1.06 0.42
C ALA A 247 0.89 0.36 0.14
N PHE A 248 1.30 0.61 -1.10
CA PHE A 248 1.82 1.90 -1.55
C PHE A 248 0.73 2.82 -2.09
N ASN A 249 0.89 4.11 -1.85
CA ASN A 249 0.23 5.16 -2.60
C ASN A 249 1.29 6.10 -3.19
N PHE A 250 1.55 5.93 -4.49
CA PHE A 250 2.46 6.77 -5.26
C PHE A 250 1.80 8.05 -5.81
N GLY A 251 0.57 8.35 -5.38
CA GLY A 251 -0.21 9.51 -5.84
C GLY A 251 -1.30 9.19 -6.86
N SER A 252 -1.56 7.90 -7.16
CA SER A 252 -2.73 7.49 -7.95
C SER A 252 -4.05 7.75 -7.22
N ARG A 253 -3.99 7.90 -5.90
CA ARG A 253 -5.07 8.37 -5.03
C ARG A 253 -4.55 9.56 -4.22
N PRO A 254 -5.41 10.51 -3.80
CA PRO A 254 -4.99 11.60 -2.93
C PRO A 254 -4.22 11.08 -1.72
N LEU A 255 -3.07 11.69 -1.41
CA LEU A 255 -2.31 11.36 -0.21
C LEU A 255 -3.18 11.62 1.03
N ARG A 256 -3.10 10.74 2.02
CA ARG A 256 -3.84 10.88 3.27
C ARG A 256 -3.33 12.07 4.08
N TYR A 257 -2.02 12.29 4.05
CA TYR A 257 -1.34 13.39 4.71
C TYR A 257 -0.61 14.25 3.68
N PRO A 258 -1.34 15.10 2.93
CA PRO A 258 -0.70 15.99 1.96
C PRO A 258 0.22 16.97 2.68
N LEU A 259 1.38 17.22 2.07
CA LEU A 259 2.33 18.21 2.55
C LEU A 259 1.87 19.58 2.07
N ASN A 260 1.64 20.51 2.98
CA ASN A 260 1.35 21.89 2.60
C ASN A 260 2.60 22.46 1.91
N SER A 261 2.42 23.02 0.71
CA SER A 261 3.45 23.66 -0.10
C SER A 261 3.92 25.02 0.45
N GLU A 262 3.63 25.32 1.71
CA GLU A 262 3.96 26.60 2.36
C GLU A 262 4.88 26.39 3.57
N ILE A 263 6.19 26.33 3.29
CA ILE A 263 7.27 26.94 4.08
C ILE A 263 8.27 27.52 3.08
#